data_AF-A0A371Z4I9-F1
#
_entry.id   AF-A0A371Z4I9-F1
#
_cell.length_a   1.000
_cell.length_b   1.000
_cell.length_c   1.000
_cell.angle_alpha   90.00
_cell.angle_beta   90.00
_cell.angle_gamma   90.00
#
_symmetry.space_group_name_H-M   'P 1'
#
loop_
_entity.id
_entity.type
_entity.pdbx_description
1 polymer ?
#
loop_
_entity_poly.entity_id
_entity_poly.type
_entity_poly.pdbx_seq_one_letter_code
_entity_poly.pdbx_strand_id
1 'polypeptide(L)'
;TGCGICGTDAQEVLDRPAPTVPHAPPDPAAVRHALGGLRARQELNARTHMLHAAAWCMPDGGIAHVREDVGRHNALDKLIGAGLRGGVDFGRGFCLVTSRCSYEMAHKAIMAGMPALAAVSAPTARALRVAAASGLTLLAPARESGIMLPRMETD
;
A
#
# COMPACT_ATOMS: atom_id res chain seq x y z
N THR A 1 -12.91 18.64 -10.47
CA THR A 1 -11.44 18.57 -10.59
C THR A 1 -11.00 17.16 -10.24
N GLY A 2 -10.93 16.28 -11.25
CA GLY A 2 -10.76 14.83 -11.06
C GLY A 2 -9.30 14.39 -11.16
N CYS A 3 -8.86 13.57 -10.22
CA CYS A 3 -7.52 12.99 -10.10
C CYS A 3 -7.27 11.84 -11.13
N GLY A 4 -7.67 12.03 -12.39
CA GLY A 4 -7.08 11.29 -13.52
C GLY A 4 -7.65 9.91 -13.88
N ILE A 5 -8.90 9.56 -13.55
CA ILE A 5 -9.59 8.36 -14.09
C ILE A 5 -11.11 8.62 -14.20
N CYS A 6 -11.54 9.63 -14.96
CA CYS A 6 -12.97 9.85 -15.24
C CYS A 6 -13.27 9.98 -16.74
N GLY A 7 -12.44 9.38 -17.59
CA GLY A 7 -12.64 9.27 -19.03
C GLY A 7 -12.60 7.81 -19.47
N THR A 8 -13.30 7.50 -20.56
CA THR A 8 -13.36 6.19 -21.23
C THR A 8 -11.97 5.58 -21.52
N ASP A 9 -10.96 6.41 -21.75
CA ASP A 9 -9.56 6.00 -21.98
C ASP A 9 -8.89 5.36 -20.74
N ALA A 10 -9.43 5.62 -19.55
CA ALA A 10 -8.89 5.03 -18.34
C ALA A 10 -9.21 3.53 -18.24
N GLN A 11 -10.26 3.05 -18.90
CA GLN A 11 -10.65 1.64 -18.84
C GLN A 11 -9.64 0.74 -19.59
N GLU A 12 -9.15 1.17 -20.76
CA GLU A 12 -8.16 0.40 -21.53
C GLU A 12 -6.82 0.22 -20.79
N VAL A 13 -6.39 1.22 -20.01
CA VAL A 13 -5.21 1.12 -19.15
C VAL A 13 -5.43 0.14 -17.99
N LEU A 14 -6.66 0.08 -17.47
CA LEU A 14 -7.04 -0.82 -16.38
C LEU A 14 -7.24 -2.27 -16.85
N ASP A 15 -7.52 -2.46 -18.14
CA ASP A 15 -7.72 -3.77 -18.78
C ASP A 15 -6.39 -4.43 -19.18
N ARG A 16 -5.27 -3.69 -19.16
CA ARG A 16 -3.94 -4.30 -19.29
C ARG A 16 -3.64 -5.15 -18.06
N PRO A 17 -3.23 -6.42 -18.23
CA PRO A 17 -2.85 -7.25 -17.10
C PRO A 17 -1.66 -6.63 -16.38
N ALA A 18 -1.83 -6.39 -15.09
CA ALA A 18 -0.74 -5.94 -14.22
C ALA A 18 0.35 -7.04 -14.14
N PRO A 19 1.63 -6.67 -13.97
CA PRO A 19 2.69 -7.65 -13.80
C PRO A 19 2.48 -8.48 -12.53
N THR A 20 3.03 -9.69 -12.50
CA THR A 20 3.02 -10.51 -11.28
C THR A 20 4.14 -10.06 -10.34
N VAL A 21 3.86 -10.06 -9.04
CA VAL A 21 4.82 -9.84 -7.97
C VAL A 21 5.00 -11.14 -7.17
N PRO A 22 6.16 -11.36 -6.53
CA PRO A 22 6.36 -12.51 -5.67
C PRO A 22 5.31 -12.54 -4.55
N HIS A 23 4.65 -13.68 -4.37
CA HIS A 23 3.74 -13.87 -3.24
C HIS A 23 4.57 -14.12 -1.96
N ALA A 24 4.83 -13.06 -1.19
CA ALA A 24 5.60 -13.10 0.04
C ALA A 24 4.83 -12.37 1.17
N PRO A 25 3.88 -13.04 1.83
CA PRO A 25 3.09 -12.42 2.90
C PRO A 25 4.01 -12.07 4.08
N PRO A 26 3.92 -10.84 4.64
CA PRO A 26 4.72 -10.45 5.79
C PRO A 26 4.26 -11.17 7.06
N ASP A 27 5.16 -11.33 8.03
CA ASP A 27 4.79 -11.79 9.38
C ASP A 27 3.81 -10.79 10.01
N PRO A 28 2.63 -11.22 10.50
CA PRO A 28 1.71 -10.37 11.25
C PRO A 28 2.38 -9.60 12.41
N ALA A 29 3.41 -10.16 13.06
CA ALA A 29 4.17 -9.47 14.10
C ALA A 29 4.97 -8.28 13.55
N ALA A 30 5.60 -8.43 12.38
CA ALA A 30 6.30 -7.34 11.69
C ALA A 30 5.33 -6.22 11.30
N VAL A 31 4.13 -6.57 10.81
CA VAL A 31 3.09 -5.58 10.49
C VAL A 31 2.63 -4.84 11.75
N ARG A 32 2.44 -5.53 12.89
CA ARG A 32 2.11 -4.89 14.17
C ARG A 32 3.23 -3.97 14.68
N HIS A 33 4.49 -4.40 14.56
CA HIS A 33 5.64 -3.55 14.88
C HIS A 33 5.60 -2.25 14.06
N ALA A 34 5.47 -2.36 12.74
CA ALA A 34 5.39 -1.20 11.86
C ALA A 34 4.21 -0.28 12.23
N LEU A 35 3.04 -0.84 12.50
CA LEU A 35 1.87 -0.06 12.93
C LEU A 35 2.15 0.75 14.21
N GLY A 36 2.73 0.12 15.23
CA GLY A 36 3.07 0.79 16.49
C GLY A 36 4.12 1.89 16.34
N GLY A 37 5.06 1.73 15.40
CA GLY A 37 6.10 2.73 15.11
C GLY A 37 5.66 3.88 14.20
N LEU A 38 4.63 3.69 13.38
CA LEU A 38 4.30 4.62 12.29
C LEU A 38 3.85 6.00 12.78
N ARG A 39 3.10 6.07 13.89
CA ARG A 39 2.59 7.36 14.41
C ARG A 39 3.72 8.31 14.78
N ALA A 40 4.80 7.81 15.38
CA ALA A 40 5.95 8.61 15.78
C ALA A 40 6.77 9.13 14.58
N ARG A 41 6.57 8.58 13.38
CA ARG A 41 7.31 8.93 12.15
C ARG A 41 6.52 9.84 11.20
N GLN A 42 5.38 10.36 11.65
CA GLN A 42 4.48 11.24 10.89
C GLN A 42 4.49 12.66 11.48
N GLU A 43 5.60 13.38 11.29
CA GLU A 43 5.82 14.70 11.91
C GLU A 43 4.82 15.74 11.44
N LEU A 44 4.48 15.74 10.14
CA LEU A 44 3.55 16.72 9.59
C LEU A 44 2.12 16.40 10.01
N ASN A 45 1.72 15.13 9.99
CA ASN A 45 0.39 14.71 10.45
C ASN A 45 0.21 14.91 11.96
N ALA A 46 1.28 14.82 12.75
CA ALA A 46 1.23 15.14 14.19
C ALA A 46 0.84 16.61 14.45
N ARG A 47 1.19 17.52 13.53
CA ARG A 47 0.88 18.95 13.63
C ARG A 47 -0.45 19.33 12.97
N THR A 48 -0.87 18.58 11.96
CA THR A 48 -1.97 19.00 11.07
C THR A 48 -3.19 18.08 11.14
N HIS A 49 -3.01 16.80 11.47
CA HIS A 49 -4.05 15.76 11.48
C HIS A 49 -4.80 15.61 10.15
N MET A 50 -4.24 16.09 9.04
CA MET A 50 -4.88 16.15 7.73
C MET A 50 -4.15 15.36 6.64
N LEU A 51 -3.16 14.54 7.03
CA LEU A 51 -2.31 13.84 6.08
C LEU A 51 -2.49 12.32 6.15
N HIS A 52 -2.32 11.70 5.00
CA HIS A 52 -2.05 10.28 4.86
C HIS A 52 -0.55 10.03 4.86
N ALA A 53 -0.17 8.80 5.20
CA ALA A 53 1.19 8.32 5.13
C ALA A 53 1.27 6.99 4.38
N ALA A 54 2.36 6.82 3.64
CA ALA A 54 2.81 5.55 3.11
C ALA A 54 4.22 5.27 3.64
N ALA A 55 4.45 4.06 4.11
CA ALA A 55 5.70 3.62 4.68
C ALA A 55 6.22 2.35 3.99
N TRP A 56 7.54 2.28 3.82
CA TRP A 56 8.22 1.06 3.42
C TRP A 56 8.80 0.39 4.67
N CYS A 57 8.42 -0.86 4.88
CA CYS A 57 8.76 -1.64 6.06
C CYS A 57 9.61 -2.84 5.68
N MET A 58 10.69 -3.04 6.43
CA MET A 58 11.58 -4.20 6.32
C MET A 58 10.86 -5.46 6.83
N PRO A 59 11.37 -6.68 6.53
CA PRO A 59 10.72 -7.93 6.93
C PRO A 59 10.50 -8.10 8.44
N ASP A 60 11.28 -7.43 9.27
CA ASP A 60 11.18 -7.41 10.74
C ASP A 60 10.17 -6.36 11.27
N GLY A 61 9.57 -5.56 10.39
CA GLY A 61 8.66 -4.47 10.73
C GLY A 61 9.34 -3.11 10.91
N GLY A 62 10.66 -3.04 10.78
CA GLY A 62 11.41 -1.79 10.84
C GLY A 62 11.01 -0.83 9.71
N ILE A 63 10.63 0.41 10.06
CA ILE A 63 10.25 1.42 9.07
C ILE A 63 11.48 2.10 8.48
N ALA A 64 11.79 1.77 7.23
CA ALA A 64 12.89 2.35 6.46
C ALA A 64 12.55 3.75 5.94
N HIS A 65 11.35 3.93 5.39
CA HIS A 65 10.90 5.20 4.81
C HIS A 65 9.45 5.51 5.14
N VAL A 66 9.14 6.80 5.33
CA VAL A 66 7.77 7.33 5.47
C VAL A 66 7.62 8.55 4.57
N ARG A 67 6.49 8.66 3.88
CA ARG A 67 6.10 9.86 3.14
C ARG A 67 4.69 10.25 3.45
N GLU A 68 4.50 11.54 3.70
CA GLU A 68 3.21 12.15 4.03
C GLU A 68 2.69 13.01 2.88
N ASP A 69 1.37 13.03 2.72
CA ASP A 69 0.67 13.93 1.80
C ASP A 69 -0.81 14.05 2.18
N VAL A 70 -1.47 15.14 1.79
CA VAL A 70 -2.93 15.28 1.94
C VAL A 70 -3.66 14.19 1.16
N GLY A 71 -3.16 13.83 -0.02
CA GLY A 71 -3.67 12.75 -0.85
C GLY A 71 -2.97 11.42 -0.59
N ARG A 72 -3.74 10.36 -0.31
CA ARG A 72 -3.19 9.00 -0.13
C ARG A 72 -2.37 8.50 -1.32
N HIS A 73 -2.80 8.81 -2.53
CA HIS A 73 -2.10 8.40 -3.75
C HIS A 73 -0.74 9.08 -3.87
N ASN A 74 -0.69 10.38 -3.55
CA ASN A 74 0.55 11.16 -3.55
C ASN A 74 1.50 10.68 -2.46
N ALA A 75 1.00 10.30 -1.28
CA ALA A 75 1.83 9.72 -0.22
C ALA A 75 2.54 8.45 -0.70
N LEU A 76 1.81 7.56 -1.39
CA LEU A 76 2.37 6.35 -2.00
C LEU A 76 3.35 6.67 -3.14
N ASP A 77 3.02 7.60 -4.04
CA ASP A 77 3.91 7.99 -5.14
C ASP A 77 5.22 8.59 -4.63
N LYS A 78 5.15 9.43 -3.59
CA LYS A 78 6.34 9.98 -2.92
C LYS A 78 7.18 8.87 -2.31
N LEU A 79 6.56 7.85 -1.70
CA LEU A 79 7.27 6.70 -1.13
C LEU A 79 8.00 5.93 -2.22
N ILE A 80 7.29 5.56 -3.29
CA ILE A 80 7.86 4.84 -4.44
C ILE A 80 9.01 5.64 -5.04
N GLY A 81 8.78 6.92 -5.37
CA GLY A 81 9.79 7.77 -5.98
C GLY A 81 11.01 7.98 -5.06
N ALA A 82 10.82 8.08 -3.74
CA ALA A 82 11.93 8.16 -2.80
C ALA A 82 12.72 6.85 -2.72
N GLY A 83 12.03 5.70 -2.68
CA GLY A 83 12.68 4.39 -2.63
C GLY A 83 13.47 4.08 -3.91
N LEU A 84 12.90 4.35 -5.08
CA LEU A 84 13.59 4.18 -6.36
C LEU A 84 14.87 5.03 -6.43
N ARG A 85 14.83 6.29 -5.99
CA ARG A 85 16.03 7.14 -5.92
C ARG A 85 17.04 6.68 -4.87
N GLY A 86 16.57 6.02 -3.81
CA GLY A 86 17.40 5.51 -2.71
C GLY A 86 17.92 4.10 -2.92
N GLY A 87 17.62 3.44 -4.05
CA GLY A 87 18.02 2.06 -4.31
C GLY A 87 17.30 1.03 -3.41
N VAL A 88 16.09 1.33 -2.95
CA VAL A 88 15.29 0.40 -2.15
C VAL A 88 14.88 -0.80 -3.00
N ASP A 89 15.18 -2.00 -2.51
CA ASP A 89 14.62 -3.23 -3.04
C ASP A 89 13.20 -3.44 -2.50
N PHE A 90 12.20 -3.03 -3.28
CA PHE A 90 10.79 -3.20 -2.96
C PHE A 90 10.34 -4.69 -2.95
N GLY A 91 11.17 -5.63 -3.41
CA GLY A 91 10.89 -7.06 -3.30
C GLY A 91 11.09 -7.63 -1.89
N ARG A 92 11.72 -6.88 -0.97
CA ARG A 92 12.16 -7.37 0.35
C ARG A 92 11.52 -6.62 1.52
N GLY A 93 10.21 -6.65 1.59
CA GLY A 93 9.47 -5.98 2.66
C GLY A 93 7.98 -5.85 2.34
N PHE A 94 7.34 -4.86 2.95
CA PHE A 94 5.94 -4.56 2.68
C PHE A 94 5.67 -3.05 2.76
N CYS A 95 4.65 -2.61 2.03
CA CYS A 95 4.15 -1.25 2.12
C CYS A 95 3.07 -1.15 3.20
N LEU A 96 3.10 -0.11 4.03
CA LEU A 96 2.05 0.20 5.01
C LEU A 96 1.44 1.57 4.69
N VAL A 97 0.12 1.63 4.52
CA VAL A 97 -0.61 2.88 4.22
C VAL A 97 -1.67 3.17 5.28
N THR A 98 -1.80 4.46 5.67
CA THR A 98 -2.82 4.89 6.65
C THR A 98 -4.22 5.08 6.06
N SER A 99 -4.38 4.83 4.76
CA SER A 99 -5.63 5.02 4.02
C SER A 99 -6.37 3.71 3.76
N ARG A 100 -7.52 3.82 3.07
CA ARG A 100 -8.11 2.70 2.33
C ARG A 100 -7.22 2.28 1.17
N CYS A 101 -7.41 1.06 0.67
CA CYS A 101 -6.75 0.58 -0.56
C CYS A 101 -7.74 0.58 -1.73
N SER A 102 -7.60 1.53 -2.66
CA SER A 102 -8.31 1.49 -3.94
C SER A 102 -7.55 0.66 -4.97
N TYR A 103 -8.14 0.42 -6.14
CA TYR A 103 -7.47 -0.29 -7.23
C TYR A 103 -6.14 0.38 -7.58
N GLU A 104 -6.13 1.72 -7.71
CA GLU A 104 -4.93 2.45 -8.13
C GLU A 104 -3.80 2.36 -7.10
N MET A 105 -4.15 2.27 -5.80
CA MET A 105 -3.17 2.07 -4.73
C MET A 105 -2.51 0.69 -4.85
N ALA A 106 -3.32 -0.36 -5.04
CA ALA A 106 -2.81 -1.71 -5.23
C ALA A 106 -1.98 -1.81 -6.52
N HIS A 107 -2.48 -1.24 -7.62
CA HIS A 107 -1.81 -1.24 -8.91
C HIS A 107 -0.44 -0.54 -8.85
N LYS A 108 -0.34 0.61 -8.18
CA LYS A 108 0.95 1.29 -7.95
C LYS A 108 1.94 0.44 -7.15
N ALA A 109 1.46 -0.26 -6.12
CA ALA A 109 2.30 -1.17 -5.33
C ALA A 109 2.84 -2.34 -6.20
N ILE A 110 1.96 -2.92 -7.02
CA ILE A 110 2.32 -3.98 -7.98
C ILE A 110 3.35 -3.48 -8.99
N MET A 111 3.12 -2.31 -9.59
CA MET A 111 4.04 -1.71 -10.56
C MET A 111 5.40 -1.37 -9.93
N ALA A 112 5.45 -1.10 -8.63
CA ALA A 112 6.67 -0.89 -7.87
C ALA A 112 7.37 -2.20 -7.45
N GLY A 113 6.80 -3.37 -7.75
CA GLY A 113 7.35 -4.68 -7.41
C GLY A 113 7.15 -5.09 -5.95
N MET A 114 6.23 -4.44 -5.23
CA MET A 114 5.98 -4.72 -3.82
C MET A 114 5.21 -6.05 -3.67
N PRO A 115 5.68 -7.01 -2.86
CA PRO A 115 5.00 -8.29 -2.67
C PRO A 115 3.77 -8.18 -1.76
N ALA A 116 3.73 -7.14 -0.90
CA ALA A 116 2.65 -6.95 0.05
C ALA A 116 2.32 -5.48 0.34
N LEU A 117 1.04 -5.22 0.60
CA LEU A 117 0.50 -3.94 1.03
C LEU A 117 -0.45 -4.13 2.22
N ALA A 118 -0.13 -3.49 3.34
CA ALA A 118 -0.98 -3.39 4.52
C ALA A 118 -1.70 -2.03 4.53
N ALA A 119 -3.02 -2.03 4.63
CA ALA A 119 -3.83 -0.82 4.69
C ALA A 119 -4.58 -0.76 6.03
N VAL A 120 -4.50 0.38 6.71
CA VAL A 120 -5.19 0.61 7.99
C VAL A 120 -6.72 0.54 7.84
N SER A 121 -7.24 0.87 6.65
CA SER A 121 -8.67 0.84 6.35
C SER A 121 -9.01 -0.11 5.20
N ALA A 122 -10.31 -0.34 4.99
CA ALA A 122 -10.83 -1.36 4.07
C ALA A 122 -10.35 -1.19 2.61
N PRO A 123 -10.16 -2.30 1.88
CA PRO A 123 -9.90 -2.28 0.45
C PRO A 123 -11.21 -2.20 -0.37
N THR A 124 -11.12 -1.85 -1.65
CA THR A 124 -12.25 -2.02 -2.59
C THR A 124 -12.22 -3.42 -3.22
N ALA A 125 -13.36 -3.92 -3.69
CA ALA A 125 -13.42 -5.22 -4.40
C ALA A 125 -12.50 -5.26 -5.64
N ARG A 126 -12.36 -4.13 -6.35
CA ARG A 126 -11.45 -4.03 -7.50
C ARG A 126 -9.97 -4.09 -7.08
N ALA A 127 -9.63 -3.56 -5.90
CA ALA A 127 -8.29 -3.71 -5.32
C ALA A 127 -7.97 -5.16 -4.97
N LEU A 128 -8.95 -5.89 -4.40
CA LEU A 128 -8.78 -7.32 -4.10
C LEU A 128 -8.56 -8.15 -5.36
N ARG A 129 -9.34 -7.90 -6.42
CA ARG A 129 -9.19 -8.60 -7.70
C ARG A 129 -7.82 -8.41 -8.33
N VAL A 130 -7.33 -7.16 -8.42
CA VAL A 130 -6.01 -6.90 -9.02
C VAL A 130 -4.89 -7.45 -8.16
N ALA A 131 -5.04 -7.41 -6.82
CA ALA A 131 -4.06 -7.98 -5.91
C ALA A 131 -3.95 -9.50 -6.09
N ALA A 132 -5.09 -10.21 -6.11
CA ALA A 132 -5.14 -11.64 -6.34
C ALA A 132 -4.57 -12.04 -7.71
N ALA A 133 -4.93 -11.33 -8.78
CA ALA A 133 -4.44 -11.59 -10.13
C ALA A 133 -2.93 -11.38 -10.28
N SER A 134 -2.36 -10.47 -9.48
CA SER A 134 -0.94 -10.09 -9.58
C SER A 134 -0.06 -10.75 -8.51
N GLY A 135 -0.63 -11.51 -7.56
CA GLY A 135 0.12 -12.11 -6.46
C GLY A 135 0.46 -11.16 -5.30
N LEU A 136 -0.06 -9.92 -5.30
CA LEU A 136 0.12 -8.96 -4.21
C LEU A 136 -0.65 -9.43 -2.97
N THR A 137 0.03 -9.66 -1.86
CA THR A 137 -0.62 -9.88 -0.57
C THR A 137 -1.22 -8.57 -0.05
N LEU A 138 -2.56 -8.49 0.04
CA LEU A 138 -3.24 -7.34 0.63
C LEU A 138 -3.67 -7.67 2.07
N LEU A 139 -3.27 -6.86 3.05
CA LEU A 139 -3.70 -6.98 4.45
C LEU A 139 -4.55 -5.77 4.84
N ALA A 140 -5.84 -5.96 5.08
CA ALA A 140 -6.75 -4.86 5.36
C ALA A 140 -8.08 -5.33 6.00
N PRO A 141 -8.60 -4.63 7.03
CA PRO A 141 -7.92 -3.58 7.77
C PRO A 141 -6.76 -4.13 8.62
N ALA A 142 -5.66 -3.38 8.67
CA ALA A 142 -4.51 -3.66 9.52
C ALA A 142 -4.54 -2.74 10.75
N ARG A 143 -4.65 -3.33 11.94
CA ARG A 143 -4.63 -2.64 13.23
C ARG A 143 -3.70 -3.39 14.17
N GLU A 144 -3.21 -2.72 15.21
CA GLU A 144 -2.38 -3.37 16.24
C GLU A 144 -3.13 -4.52 16.92
N SER A 145 -4.45 -4.36 17.13
CA SER A 145 -5.33 -5.37 17.74
C SER A 145 -5.68 -6.54 16.82
N GLY A 146 -5.42 -6.44 15.52
CA GLY A 146 -5.81 -7.47 14.57
C GLY A 146 -5.54 -7.06 13.12
N ILE A 147 -5.09 -8.03 12.34
CA ILE A 147 -4.81 -7.88 10.92
C ILE A 147 -5.69 -8.85 10.16
N MET A 148 -6.48 -8.33 9.21
CA MET A 148 -7.33 -9.14 8.37
C MET A 148 -6.66 -9.43 7.03
N LEU A 149 -6.70 -10.69 6.61
CA LEU A 149 -6.41 -11.13 5.25
C LEU A 149 -7.74 -11.26 4.51
N PRO A 150 -8.15 -10.26 3.72
CA PRO A 150 -9.39 -10.32 2.97
C PRO A 150 -9.36 -11.49 2.00
N ARG A 151 -10.39 -12.33 2.07
CA ARG A 151 -10.62 -13.40 1.10
C ARG A 151 -11.52 -12.85 0.00
N MET A 152 -11.22 -13.21 -1.24
CA MET A 152 -12.19 -13.09 -2.32
C MET A 152 -13.28 -14.12 -2.01
N GLU A 153 -14.51 -13.68 -1.72
CA GLU A 153 -15.66 -14.58 -1.77
C GLU A 153 -15.76 -15.08 -3.21
N THR A 154 -15.61 -16.38 -3.38
CA THR A 154 -15.94 -17.06 -4.63
C THR A 154 -17.46 -17.16 -4.69
N ASP A 155 -18.09 -16.28 -5.46
CA ASP A 155 -19.42 -16.56 -6.03
C ASP A 155 -19.29 -17.66 -7.10
#